data_AF-A0A4R5TVX4-F1
#
_entry.id   AF-A0A4R5TVX4-F1
#
_cell.length_a   1.000
_cell.length_b   1.000
_cell.length_c   1.000
_cell.angle_alpha   90.00
_cell.angle_beta   90.00
_cell.angle_gamma   90.00
#
_symmetry.space_group_name_H-M   'P 1'
#
loop_
_entity.id
_entity.type
_entity.pdbx_description
1 polymer ?
#
loop_
_entity_poly.entity_id
_entity_poly.type
_entity_poly.pdbx_seq_one_letter_code
_entity_poly.pdbx_strand_id
1 'polypeptide(L)'
;MTTHVGPERPPWRRLFGVPLIVTLAFAGLMVLTAVLTGLPLRDPEGFLGPSYVRLPLTVLGVIAADVIPRVLLQRPAPRDLVRVTRRIFKQRWTGHRMSVAAAGLASFYLAYVAYRNLKSFLPFLQDHLADAALVETDRWFGGGGNPADVLQQLLGTGITAEVLSFVYMIFLIFVPISLAVALVWSKDLSLGAWYVGALCFNWVIGTVTYYAVPSLGPIYVQRASFTDLPDTAVSSLQEALYRNRLTVLADPHSTQSVHGIAAFASLHVSIVFTAAVIAQMARLPRVVRWVMWIYFILTAVATVYFGWHYVVDVFAGLAVGGLSVWLAAVSVGRASLRFGAGKDQNLLDARTGTAALR
;
A
#
# COMPACT_ATOMS: atom_id res chain seq x y z
N MET A 1 -31.54 11.04 -34.88
CA MET A 1 -30.97 9.79 -34.32
C MET A 1 -30.54 10.10 -32.89
N THR A 2 -31.46 9.92 -31.94
CA THR A 2 -31.22 10.19 -30.51
C THR A 2 -30.35 9.08 -29.95
N THR A 3 -29.10 9.39 -29.64
CA THR A 3 -28.22 8.48 -28.89
C THR A 3 -28.85 8.26 -27.53
N HIS A 4 -29.45 7.09 -27.31
CA HIS A 4 -29.80 6.62 -25.98
C HIS A 4 -28.50 6.49 -25.18
N VAL A 5 -28.14 7.54 -24.46
CA VAL A 5 -27.15 7.47 -23.40
C VAL A 5 -27.76 6.56 -22.35
N GLY A 6 -27.30 5.30 -22.30
CA GLY A 6 -27.72 4.36 -21.28
C GLY A 6 -27.53 4.96 -19.88
N PRO A 7 -28.25 4.47 -18.86
CA PRO A 7 -28.21 5.05 -17.52
C PRO A 7 -26.77 5.23 -17.05
N GLU A 8 -26.43 6.43 -16.58
CA GLU A 8 -25.08 6.74 -16.09
C GLU A 8 -24.70 5.71 -15.01
N ARG A 9 -23.57 5.03 -15.23
CA ARG A 9 -23.09 4.00 -14.29
C ARG A 9 -22.89 4.66 -12.92
N PRO A 10 -23.31 4.00 -11.81
CA PRO A 10 -23.13 4.56 -10.49
C PRO A 10 -21.63 4.84 -10.22
N PRO A 11 -21.27 5.93 -9.51
CA PRO A 11 -19.88 6.37 -9.36
C PRO A 11 -18.93 5.29 -8.87
N TRP A 12 -19.38 4.40 -7.97
CA TRP A 12 -18.57 3.29 -7.47
C TRP A 12 -18.19 2.28 -8.57
N ARG A 13 -19.08 1.98 -9.53
CA ARG A 13 -18.75 1.09 -10.66
C ARG A 13 -17.71 1.71 -11.58
N ARG A 14 -17.80 3.01 -11.81
CA ARG A 14 -16.82 3.74 -12.63
C ARG A 14 -15.44 3.77 -11.98
N LEU A 15 -15.39 4.00 -10.67
CA LEU A 15 -14.13 4.20 -9.94
C LEU A 15 -13.49 2.90 -9.45
N PHE A 16 -14.28 1.90 -9.07
CA PHE A 16 -13.80 0.66 -8.48
C PHE A 16 -14.17 -0.59 -9.27
N GLY A 17 -14.84 -0.48 -10.42
CA GLY A 17 -15.21 -1.66 -11.22
C GLY A 17 -14.00 -2.52 -11.60
N VAL A 18 -12.94 -1.90 -12.13
CA VAL A 18 -11.71 -2.61 -12.51
C VAL A 18 -10.95 -3.14 -11.29
N PRO A 19 -10.62 -2.31 -10.26
CA PRO A 19 -9.97 -2.82 -9.04
C PRO A 19 -10.75 -3.97 -8.38
N LEU A 20 -12.08 -3.90 -8.34
CA LEU A 20 -12.90 -4.93 -7.72
C LEU A 20 -12.85 -6.24 -8.51
N ILE A 21 -12.92 -6.21 -9.84
CA ILE A 21 -12.78 -7.41 -10.68
C ILE A 21 -11.39 -8.05 -10.47
N VAL A 22 -10.33 -7.24 -10.49
CA VAL A 22 -8.96 -7.73 -10.30
C VAL A 22 -8.78 -8.35 -8.91
N THR A 23 -9.29 -7.71 -7.87
CA THR A 23 -9.16 -8.20 -6.49
C THR A 23 -10.06 -9.39 -6.20
N LEU A 24 -11.23 -9.50 -6.84
CA LEU A 24 -12.05 -10.71 -6.82
C LEU A 24 -11.36 -11.88 -7.52
N ALA A 25 -10.77 -11.66 -8.69
CA ALA A 25 -10.00 -12.70 -9.38
C ALA A 25 -8.80 -13.15 -8.53
N PHE A 26 -8.12 -12.20 -7.88
CA PHE A 26 -7.00 -12.48 -6.99
C PHE A 26 -7.41 -13.24 -5.73
N ALA A 27 -8.54 -12.89 -5.12
CA ALA A 27 -9.13 -13.66 -4.02
C ALA A 27 -9.60 -15.05 -4.48
N GLY A 28 -10.15 -15.17 -5.69
CA GLY A 28 -10.48 -16.45 -6.30
C GLY A 28 -9.25 -17.35 -6.48
N LEU A 29 -8.12 -16.78 -6.93
CA LEU A 29 -6.85 -17.49 -7.00
C LEU A 29 -6.39 -17.95 -5.61
N MET A 30 -6.46 -17.10 -4.59
CA MET A 30 -6.16 -17.48 -3.20
C MET A 30 -6.99 -18.68 -2.74
N VAL A 31 -8.32 -18.63 -2.94
CA VAL A 31 -9.23 -19.73 -2.55
C VAL A 31 -8.92 -21.00 -3.33
N LEU A 32 -8.72 -20.89 -4.65
CA LEU A 32 -8.38 -22.02 -5.50
C LEU A 32 -7.07 -22.68 -5.02
N THR A 33 -6.03 -21.90 -4.78
CA THR A 33 -4.75 -22.40 -4.27
C THR A 33 -4.93 -23.09 -2.92
N ALA A 34 -5.68 -22.50 -1.99
CA ALA A 34 -5.97 -23.10 -0.69
C ALA A 34 -6.68 -24.46 -0.83
N VAL A 35 -7.70 -24.55 -1.69
CA VAL A 35 -8.43 -25.80 -1.93
C VAL A 35 -7.53 -26.86 -2.57
N LEU A 36 -6.73 -26.50 -3.58
CA LEU A 36 -5.86 -27.45 -4.29
C LEU A 36 -4.71 -27.97 -3.44
N THR A 37 -4.21 -27.16 -2.51
CA THR A 37 -3.08 -27.51 -1.63
C THR A 37 -3.52 -28.02 -0.27
N GLY A 38 -4.80 -27.92 0.07
CA GLY A 38 -5.32 -28.17 1.40
C GLY A 38 -4.91 -27.13 2.45
N LEU A 39 -4.26 -26.03 2.08
CA LEU A 39 -3.78 -25.03 3.05
C LEU A 39 -4.93 -24.20 3.66
N PRO A 40 -4.87 -23.87 4.96
CA PRO A 40 -5.93 -23.10 5.61
C PRO A 40 -5.88 -21.61 5.24
N LEU A 41 -7.05 -21.03 5.00
CA LEU A 41 -7.22 -19.59 4.84
C LEU A 41 -7.22 -18.90 6.21
N ARG A 42 -6.48 -17.79 6.31
CA ARG A 42 -6.36 -16.98 7.54
C ARG A 42 -6.71 -15.53 7.26
N ASP A 43 -7.43 -14.90 8.17
CA ASP A 43 -7.55 -13.44 8.14
C ASP A 43 -6.31 -12.82 8.82
N PRO A 44 -5.74 -11.73 8.29
CA PRO A 44 -4.56 -11.13 8.89
C PRO A 44 -4.90 -10.49 10.25
N GLU A 45 -4.35 -11.02 11.34
CA GLU A 45 -4.49 -10.46 12.68
C GLU A 45 -3.69 -9.16 12.87
N GLY A 46 -3.96 -8.44 13.97
CA GLY A 46 -3.18 -7.28 14.42
C GLY A 46 -3.77 -6.70 15.70
N PHE A 47 -3.25 -5.55 16.14
CA PHE A 47 -3.56 -4.97 17.45
C PHE A 47 -5.06 -4.73 17.72
N LEU A 48 -5.86 -4.44 16.69
CA LEU A 48 -7.32 -4.26 16.78
C LEU A 48 -8.11 -5.50 16.33
N GLY A 49 -7.48 -6.67 16.38
CA GLY A 49 -8.04 -7.93 15.92
C GLY A 49 -7.95 -8.11 14.38
N PRO A 50 -8.82 -8.98 13.84
CA PRO A 50 -8.84 -9.33 12.42
C PRO A 50 -9.03 -8.12 11.51
N SER A 51 -8.52 -8.21 10.29
CA SER A 51 -8.58 -7.15 9.27
C SER A 51 -10.01 -6.76 8.90
N TYR A 52 -10.96 -7.69 8.91
CA TYR A 52 -12.38 -7.40 8.67
C TYR A 52 -13.02 -6.56 9.79
N VAL A 53 -12.41 -6.50 10.98
CA VAL A 53 -12.83 -5.60 12.08
C VAL A 53 -12.01 -4.31 12.03
N ARG A 54 -10.68 -4.45 11.97
CA ARG A 54 -9.72 -3.34 12.03
C ARG A 54 -9.92 -2.30 10.92
N LEU A 55 -10.10 -2.73 9.67
CA LEU A 55 -10.21 -1.80 8.54
C LEU A 55 -11.51 -0.97 8.60
N PRO A 56 -12.71 -1.56 8.81
CA PRO A 56 -13.91 -0.75 9.06
C PRO A 56 -13.78 0.18 10.26
N LEU A 57 -13.22 -0.28 11.39
CA LEU A 57 -13.00 0.57 12.56
C LEU A 57 -12.06 1.75 12.26
N THR A 58 -11.01 1.54 11.46
CA THR A 58 -10.09 2.61 11.04
C THR A 58 -10.84 3.64 10.18
N VAL A 59 -11.66 3.20 9.22
CA VAL A 59 -12.49 4.10 8.40
C VAL A 59 -13.48 4.86 9.28
N LEU A 60 -14.16 4.20 10.22
CA LEU A 60 -15.09 4.83 11.15
C LEU A 60 -14.38 5.83 12.07
N GLY A 61 -13.17 5.53 12.53
CA GLY A 61 -12.33 6.43 13.31
C GLY A 61 -11.99 7.71 12.54
N VAL A 62 -11.60 7.60 11.27
CA VAL A 62 -11.33 8.77 10.41
C VAL A 62 -12.61 9.54 10.08
N ILE A 63 -13.75 8.87 9.92
CA ILE A 63 -15.06 9.52 9.80
C ILE A 63 -15.37 10.33 11.05
N ALA A 64 -15.18 9.75 12.23
CA ALA A 64 -15.37 10.43 13.51
C ALA A 64 -14.44 11.63 13.65
N ALA A 65 -13.15 11.47 13.30
CA ALA A 65 -12.17 12.55 13.30
C ALA A 65 -12.51 13.69 12.32
N ASP A 66 -13.31 13.41 11.28
CA ASP A 66 -13.84 14.46 10.42
C ASP A 66 -15.09 15.15 10.99
N VAL A 67 -16.04 14.36 11.50
CA VAL A 67 -17.38 14.85 11.88
C VAL A 67 -17.34 15.53 13.24
N ILE A 68 -16.64 14.95 14.23
CA ILE A 68 -16.62 15.44 15.62
C ILE A 68 -16.12 16.89 15.70
N PRO A 69 -14.95 17.26 15.12
CA PRO A 69 -14.49 18.65 15.19
C PRO A 69 -15.49 19.63 14.57
N ARG A 70 -16.17 19.24 13.49
CA ARG A 70 -17.17 20.09 12.82
C ARG A 70 -18.43 20.28 13.67
N VAL A 71 -18.85 19.24 14.39
CA VAL A 71 -19.96 19.33 15.35
C VAL A 71 -19.55 20.23 16.52
N LEU A 72 -18.37 20.02 17.09
CA LEU A 72 -17.87 20.79 18.24
C LEU A 72 -17.69 22.28 17.91
N LEU A 73 -17.22 22.61 16.70
CA LEU A 73 -17.08 23.99 16.23
C LEU A 73 -18.43 24.71 16.10
N GLN A 74 -19.55 24.00 15.92
CA GLN A 74 -20.89 24.59 15.91
C GLN A 74 -21.46 24.82 17.32
N ARG A 75 -20.79 24.35 18.38
CA ARG A 75 -21.20 24.46 19.78
C ARG A 75 -22.71 24.20 20.00
N PRO A 76 -23.26 23.06 19.54
CA PRO A 76 -24.70 22.80 19.64
C PRO A 76 -25.13 22.62 21.09
N ALA A 77 -26.35 23.04 21.42
CA ALA A 77 -26.98 22.67 22.68
C ALA A 77 -27.13 21.13 22.76
N PRO A 78 -27.08 20.50 23.96
CA PRO A 78 -27.13 19.04 24.10
C PRO A 78 -28.35 18.40 23.40
N ARG A 79 -29.52 19.06 23.47
CA ARG A 79 -30.76 18.65 22.80
C ARG A 79 -30.69 18.64 21.27
N ASP A 80 -29.81 19.45 20.69
CA ASP A 80 -29.63 19.61 19.25
C ASP A 80 -28.42 18.82 18.72
N LEU A 81 -27.60 18.22 19.58
CA LEU A 81 -26.37 17.51 19.23
C LEU A 81 -26.62 16.40 18.19
N VAL A 82 -27.65 15.58 18.40
CA VAL A 82 -28.01 14.50 17.47
C VAL A 82 -28.45 15.06 16.12
N ARG A 83 -29.24 16.14 16.13
CA ARG A 83 -29.75 16.78 14.91
C ARG A 83 -28.61 17.40 14.10
N VAL A 84 -27.70 18.11 14.76
CA VAL A 84 -26.53 18.75 14.13
C VAL A 84 -25.57 17.71 13.58
N THR A 85 -25.27 16.66 14.36
CA THR A 85 -24.43 15.54 13.92
C THR A 85 -25.04 14.86 12.68
N ARG A 86 -26.34 14.53 12.70
CA ARG A 86 -27.02 13.89 11.57
C ARG A 86 -27.03 14.78 10.33
N ARG A 87 -27.18 16.10 10.49
CA ARG A 87 -27.12 17.07 9.39
C ARG A 87 -25.73 17.09 8.75
N ILE A 88 -24.67 17.26 9.55
CA ILE A 88 -23.28 17.30 9.04
C ILE A 88 -22.93 15.97 8.37
N PHE A 89 -23.32 14.85 8.99
CA PHE A 89 -23.09 13.53 8.44
C PHE A 89 -23.79 13.37 7.08
N LYS A 90 -25.09 13.68 6.97
CA LYS A 90 -25.83 13.59 5.70
C LYS A 90 -25.29 14.52 4.61
N GLN A 91 -24.83 15.71 4.98
CA GLN A 91 -24.24 16.66 4.02
C GLN A 91 -22.92 16.15 3.43
N ARG A 92 -22.11 15.46 4.25
CA ARG A 92 -20.80 14.97 3.81
C ARG A 92 -20.85 13.59 3.19
N TRP A 93 -21.61 12.68 3.80
CA TRP A 93 -21.72 11.27 3.46
C TRP A 93 -23.02 11.04 2.69
N THR A 94 -23.00 11.46 1.43
CA THR A 94 -24.05 11.10 0.47
C THR A 94 -24.00 9.60 0.20
N GLY A 95 -25.13 9.01 -0.21
CA GLY A 95 -25.19 7.59 -0.55
C GLY A 95 -24.15 7.19 -1.62
N HIS A 96 -23.86 8.09 -2.57
CA HIS A 96 -22.81 7.88 -3.57
C HIS A 96 -21.42 7.78 -2.93
N ARG A 97 -21.07 8.70 -2.03
CA ARG A 97 -19.79 8.66 -1.31
C ARG A 97 -19.65 7.40 -0.46
N MET A 98 -20.72 7.00 0.24
CA MET A 98 -20.74 5.76 1.01
C MET A 98 -20.50 4.54 0.11
N SER A 99 -21.15 4.48 -1.05
CA SER A 99 -20.95 3.36 -1.99
C SER A 99 -19.52 3.29 -2.55
N VAL A 100 -18.90 4.43 -2.84
CA VAL A 100 -17.51 4.50 -3.31
C VAL A 100 -16.55 4.08 -2.19
N ALA A 101 -16.77 4.55 -0.96
CA ALA A 101 -15.96 4.17 0.19
C ALA A 101 -16.07 2.67 0.50
N ALA A 102 -17.27 2.12 0.47
CA ALA A 102 -17.51 0.69 0.68
C ALA A 102 -16.85 -0.16 -0.42
N ALA A 103 -17.01 0.22 -1.69
CA ALA A 103 -16.37 -0.49 -2.81
C ALA A 103 -14.83 -0.44 -2.72
N GLY A 104 -14.26 0.70 -2.35
CA GLY A 104 -12.82 0.85 -2.16
C GLY A 104 -12.29 0.03 -0.98
N LEU A 105 -13.01 0.06 0.15
CA LEU A 105 -12.67 -0.74 1.33
C LEU A 105 -12.73 -2.25 1.03
N ALA A 106 -13.78 -2.69 0.34
CA ALA A 106 -13.95 -4.09 -0.07
C ALA A 106 -12.84 -4.53 -1.04
N SER A 107 -12.52 -3.72 -2.06
CA SER A 107 -11.44 -4.02 -3.01
C SER A 107 -10.10 -4.15 -2.29
N PHE A 108 -9.79 -3.22 -1.38
CA PHE A 108 -8.56 -3.28 -0.60
C PHE A 108 -8.53 -4.49 0.34
N TYR A 109 -9.62 -4.79 1.05
CA TYR A 109 -9.70 -5.95 1.94
C TYR A 109 -9.45 -7.25 1.17
N LEU A 110 -10.12 -7.44 0.02
CA LEU A 110 -9.92 -8.60 -0.84
C LEU A 110 -8.46 -8.71 -1.31
N ALA A 111 -7.87 -7.61 -1.78
CA ALA A 111 -6.46 -7.58 -2.18
C ALA A 111 -5.53 -7.98 -1.02
N TYR A 112 -5.75 -7.42 0.16
CA TYR A 112 -4.87 -7.57 1.30
C TYR A 112 -4.93 -8.98 1.91
N VAL A 113 -6.13 -9.55 2.05
CA VAL A 113 -6.31 -10.93 2.53
C VAL A 113 -5.74 -11.93 1.53
N ALA A 114 -6.01 -11.75 0.24
CA ALA A 114 -5.45 -12.59 -0.82
C ALA A 114 -3.92 -12.56 -0.84
N TYR A 115 -3.35 -11.36 -0.78
CA TYR A 115 -1.90 -11.16 -0.66
C TYR A 115 -1.32 -11.89 0.55
N ARG A 116 -1.92 -11.74 1.73
CA ARG A 116 -1.37 -12.31 2.97
C ARG A 116 -1.36 -13.84 2.93
N ASN A 117 -2.44 -14.45 2.43
CA ASN A 117 -2.54 -15.90 2.32
C ASN A 117 -1.62 -16.45 1.23
N LEU A 118 -1.65 -15.87 0.03
CA LEU A 118 -0.76 -16.30 -1.06
C LEU A 118 0.71 -16.13 -0.70
N LYS A 119 1.08 -15.07 0.02
CA LYS A 119 2.42 -14.94 0.60
C LYS A 119 2.72 -16.07 1.59
N SER A 120 1.77 -16.43 2.45
CA SER A 120 1.93 -17.51 3.42
C SER A 120 2.02 -18.91 2.77
N PHE A 121 1.42 -19.09 1.60
CA PHE A 121 1.45 -20.35 0.85
C PHE A 121 2.75 -20.53 0.05
N LEU A 122 3.49 -19.45 -0.20
CA LEU A 122 4.71 -19.45 -1.00
C LEU A 122 5.69 -20.60 -0.68
N PRO A 123 6.07 -20.87 0.58
CA PRO A 123 7.07 -21.92 0.86
C PRO A 123 6.57 -23.35 0.66
N PHE A 124 5.27 -23.56 0.44
CA PHE A 124 4.69 -24.87 0.10
C PHE A 124 4.52 -25.05 -1.42
N LEU A 125 4.72 -23.97 -2.18
CA LEU A 125 4.51 -23.92 -3.62
C LEU A 125 5.81 -23.69 -4.39
N GLN A 126 6.87 -23.29 -3.71
CA GLN A 126 8.18 -22.98 -4.27
C GLN A 126 9.26 -23.65 -3.41
N ASP A 127 9.99 -24.59 -4.02
CA ASP A 127 11.05 -25.35 -3.35
C ASP A 127 12.42 -24.66 -3.45
N HIS A 128 12.56 -23.65 -4.30
CA HIS A 128 13.80 -22.92 -4.52
C HIS A 128 13.73 -21.50 -3.96
N LEU A 129 14.88 -20.99 -3.53
CA LEU A 129 15.06 -19.60 -3.11
C LEU A 129 16.13 -18.93 -3.98
N ALA A 130 15.84 -17.71 -4.42
CA ALA A 130 16.71 -16.90 -5.25
C ALA A 130 17.77 -16.11 -4.43
N ASP A 131 17.79 -16.26 -3.10
CA ASP A 131 18.66 -15.50 -2.21
C ASP A 131 20.14 -15.58 -2.61
N ALA A 132 20.64 -16.74 -3.08
CA ALA A 132 22.04 -16.87 -3.51
C ALA A 132 22.41 -15.93 -4.66
N ALA A 133 21.58 -15.87 -5.71
CA ALA A 133 21.78 -14.95 -6.82
C ALA A 133 21.62 -13.49 -6.39
N LEU A 134 20.66 -13.22 -5.49
CA LEU A 134 20.44 -11.86 -4.98
C LEU A 134 21.60 -11.38 -4.11
N VAL A 135 22.25 -12.25 -3.33
CA VAL A 135 23.49 -11.94 -2.59
C VAL A 135 24.61 -11.51 -3.55
N GLU A 136 24.76 -12.18 -4.69
CA GLU A 136 25.76 -11.80 -5.70
C GLU A 136 25.48 -10.41 -6.28
N THR A 137 24.20 -10.10 -6.54
CA THR A 137 23.83 -8.75 -6.99
C THR A 137 24.14 -7.68 -5.94
N ASP A 138 23.89 -7.98 -4.66
CA ASP A 138 24.20 -7.08 -3.55
C ASP A 138 25.71 -6.86 -3.41
N ARG A 139 26.52 -7.92 -3.54
CA ARG A 139 27.99 -7.78 -3.56
C ARG A 139 28.45 -6.86 -4.68
N TRP A 140 27.85 -6.94 -5.87
CA TRP A 140 28.18 -6.04 -6.96
C TRP A 140 27.86 -4.57 -6.61
N PHE A 141 26.67 -4.29 -6.05
CA PHE A 141 26.29 -2.95 -5.60
C PHE A 141 27.13 -2.44 -4.43
N GLY A 142 27.54 -3.32 -3.52
CA GLY A 142 28.35 -3.02 -2.34
C GLY A 142 29.85 -2.97 -2.60
N GLY A 143 30.30 -3.00 -3.86
CA GLY A 143 31.73 -2.95 -4.20
C GLY A 143 32.53 -4.16 -3.73
N GLY A 144 31.89 -5.33 -3.66
CA GLY A 144 32.42 -6.60 -3.15
C GLY A 144 31.93 -6.95 -1.73
N GLY A 145 31.41 -5.98 -0.98
CA GLY A 145 30.84 -6.17 0.36
C GLY A 145 29.31 -6.23 0.38
N ASN A 146 28.73 -6.46 1.55
CA ASN A 146 27.28 -6.39 1.74
C ASN A 146 26.82 -4.91 1.78
N PRO A 147 25.83 -4.48 0.98
CA PRO A 147 25.30 -3.11 1.02
C PRO A 147 24.80 -2.67 2.41
N ALA A 148 24.29 -3.60 3.22
CA ALA A 148 23.90 -3.29 4.59
C ALA A 148 25.11 -2.86 5.44
N ASP A 149 26.24 -3.55 5.33
CA ASP A 149 27.47 -3.20 6.06
C ASP A 149 27.96 -1.80 5.65
N VAL A 150 27.89 -1.47 4.35
CA VAL A 150 28.22 -0.13 3.85
C VAL A 150 27.32 0.93 4.49
N LEU A 151 26.00 0.70 4.52
CA LEU A 151 25.07 1.63 5.16
C LEU A 151 25.31 1.75 6.66
N GLN A 152 25.59 0.64 7.35
CA GLN A 152 25.87 0.63 8.79
C GLN A 152 27.18 1.35 9.13
N GLN A 153 28.22 1.23 8.31
CA GLN A 153 29.48 1.98 8.47
C GLN A 153 29.28 3.48 8.22
N LEU A 154 28.49 3.85 7.21
CA LEU A 154 28.26 5.26 6.86
C LEU A 154 27.32 5.97 7.85
N LEU A 155 26.27 5.28 8.29
CA LEU A 155 25.20 5.87 9.10
C LEU A 155 25.37 5.57 10.60
N GLY A 156 26.20 4.59 10.96
CA GLY A 156 26.35 4.06 12.32
C GLY A 156 25.27 3.03 12.69
N THR A 157 25.53 2.26 13.74
CA THR A 157 24.64 1.20 14.25
C THR A 157 23.81 1.60 15.48
N GLY A 158 24.12 2.70 16.16
CA GLY A 158 23.43 3.13 17.38
C GLY A 158 22.11 3.87 17.14
N ILE A 159 22.09 5.19 17.37
CA ILE A 159 20.87 6.03 17.27
C ILE A 159 20.22 5.93 15.88
N THR A 160 21.03 5.80 14.83
CA THR A 160 20.51 5.66 13.46
C THR A 160 19.65 4.41 13.31
N ALA A 161 20.01 3.28 13.94
CA ALA A 161 19.18 2.09 13.92
C ALA A 161 17.82 2.37 14.58
N GLU A 162 17.77 3.06 15.73
CA GLU A 162 16.49 3.39 16.36
C GLU A 162 15.61 4.30 15.49
N VAL A 163 16.20 5.32 14.87
CA VAL A 163 15.48 6.23 13.97
C VAL A 163 14.95 5.50 12.74
N LEU A 164 15.79 4.69 12.07
CA LEU A 164 15.37 3.92 10.90
C LEU A 164 14.35 2.85 11.27
N SER A 165 14.47 2.24 12.46
CA SER A 165 13.51 1.29 13.00
C SER A 165 12.15 1.95 13.19
N PHE A 166 12.12 3.12 13.83
CA PHE A 166 10.88 3.91 13.97
C PHE A 166 10.26 4.23 12.61
N VAL A 167 11.05 4.72 11.66
CA VAL A 167 10.58 5.01 10.29
C VAL A 167 10.00 3.77 9.63
N TYR A 168 10.68 2.63 9.72
CA TYR A 168 10.20 1.39 9.14
C TYR A 168 8.86 0.96 9.76
N MET A 169 8.75 1.04 11.09
CA MET A 169 7.55 0.63 11.83
C MET A 169 6.33 1.53 11.56
N ILE A 170 6.53 2.80 11.14
CA ILE A 170 5.43 3.68 10.68
C ILE A 170 4.62 3.00 9.57
N PHE A 171 5.23 2.14 8.76
CA PHE A 171 4.53 1.46 7.67
C PHE A 171 3.26 0.72 8.12
N LEU A 172 3.31 0.10 9.31
CA LEU A 172 2.19 -0.68 9.87
C LEU A 172 0.94 0.17 10.10
N ILE A 173 1.12 1.43 10.49
CA ILE A 173 0.02 2.38 10.70
C ILE A 173 -0.26 3.21 9.44
N PHE A 174 0.76 3.46 8.63
CA PHE A 174 0.68 4.30 7.44
C PHE A 174 -0.36 3.75 6.45
N VAL A 175 -0.27 2.47 6.10
CA VAL A 175 -1.16 1.85 5.09
C VAL A 175 -2.65 1.94 5.46
N PRO A 176 -3.11 1.48 6.64
CA PRO A 176 -4.54 1.56 6.98
C PRO A 176 -5.02 3.00 7.18
N ILE A 177 -4.18 3.89 7.73
CA ILE A 177 -4.54 5.31 7.91
C ILE A 177 -4.62 6.01 6.55
N SER A 178 -3.65 5.83 5.65
CA SER A 178 -3.65 6.47 4.34
C SER A 178 -4.82 6.01 3.48
N LEU A 179 -5.17 4.71 3.55
CA LEU A 179 -6.39 4.16 2.96
C LEU A 179 -7.63 4.88 3.48
N ALA A 180 -7.79 4.97 4.80
CA ALA A 180 -8.94 5.61 5.41
C ALA A 180 -9.01 7.10 5.06
N VAL A 181 -7.88 7.82 5.08
CA VAL A 181 -7.77 9.22 4.65
C VAL A 181 -8.19 9.40 3.20
N ALA A 182 -7.73 8.52 2.30
CA ALA A 182 -8.10 8.59 0.88
C ALA A 182 -9.60 8.37 0.64
N LEU A 183 -10.23 7.45 1.37
CA LEU A 183 -11.66 7.16 1.27
C LEU A 183 -12.55 8.24 1.95
N VAL A 184 -12.08 8.84 3.05
CA VAL A 184 -12.89 9.72 3.91
C VAL A 184 -12.63 11.20 3.67
N TRP A 185 -11.38 11.62 3.51
CA TRP A 185 -10.99 13.04 3.43
C TRP A 185 -10.79 13.55 2.01
N SER A 186 -10.68 12.68 1.01
CA SER A 186 -10.62 13.15 -0.38
C SER A 186 -11.90 13.89 -0.77
N LYS A 187 -11.75 15.11 -1.29
CA LYS A 187 -12.85 15.87 -1.89
C LYS A 187 -13.16 15.37 -3.30
N ASP A 188 -12.12 14.95 -4.02
CA ASP A 188 -12.22 14.28 -5.32
C ASP A 188 -12.25 12.77 -5.11
N LEU A 189 -13.43 12.16 -5.29
CA LEU A 189 -13.59 10.71 -5.14
C LEU A 189 -12.73 9.92 -6.14
N SER A 190 -12.41 10.50 -7.30
CA SER A 190 -11.54 9.85 -8.29
C SER A 190 -10.08 9.84 -7.84
N LEU A 191 -9.61 10.87 -7.12
CA LEU A 191 -8.28 10.87 -6.51
C LEU A 191 -8.16 9.83 -5.40
N GLY A 192 -9.18 9.73 -4.54
CA GLY A 192 -9.23 8.71 -3.50
C GLY A 192 -9.23 7.30 -4.11
N ALA A 193 -10.08 7.07 -5.12
CA ALA A 193 -10.12 5.80 -5.84
C ALA A 193 -8.83 5.47 -6.58
N TRP A 194 -8.15 6.48 -7.15
CA TRP A 194 -6.84 6.30 -7.79
C TRP A 194 -5.81 5.76 -6.80
N TYR A 195 -5.70 6.37 -5.62
CA TYR A 195 -4.77 5.91 -4.59
C TYR A 195 -5.11 4.51 -4.09
N VAL A 196 -6.38 4.25 -3.75
CA VAL A 196 -6.80 2.93 -3.24
C VAL A 196 -6.65 1.84 -4.30
N GLY A 197 -6.98 2.14 -5.56
CA GLY A 197 -6.73 1.25 -6.69
C GLY A 197 -5.24 0.93 -6.84
N ALA A 198 -4.36 1.93 -6.70
CA ALA A 198 -2.92 1.72 -6.75
C ALA A 198 -2.44 0.82 -5.61
N LEU A 199 -2.96 0.97 -4.39
CA LEU A 199 -2.66 0.05 -3.29
C LEU A 199 -3.10 -1.39 -3.61
N CYS A 200 -4.28 -1.58 -4.22
CA CYS A 200 -4.74 -2.91 -4.64
C CYS A 200 -3.78 -3.54 -5.66
N PHE A 201 -3.36 -2.78 -6.67
CA PHE A 201 -2.41 -3.26 -7.67
C PHE A 201 -1.03 -3.56 -7.09
N ASN A 202 -0.56 -2.77 -6.12
CA ASN A 202 0.69 -3.05 -5.40
C ASN A 202 0.63 -4.47 -4.79
N TRP A 203 -0.42 -4.80 -4.05
CA TRP A 203 -0.55 -6.13 -3.42
C TRP A 203 -0.59 -7.27 -4.44
N VAL A 204 -1.32 -7.09 -5.55
CA VAL A 204 -1.44 -8.10 -6.61
C VAL A 204 -0.10 -8.31 -7.30
N ILE A 205 0.52 -7.25 -7.81
CA ILE A 205 1.77 -7.32 -8.58
C ILE A 205 2.92 -7.75 -7.67
N GLY A 206 2.98 -7.25 -6.44
CA GLY A 206 3.96 -7.69 -5.45
C GLY A 206 3.88 -9.19 -5.19
N THR A 207 2.67 -9.75 -5.07
CA THR A 207 2.51 -11.21 -4.95
C THR A 207 3.06 -11.94 -6.16
N VAL A 208 2.80 -11.45 -7.38
CA VAL A 208 3.38 -12.05 -8.59
C VAL A 208 4.90 -12.04 -8.52
N THR A 209 5.52 -10.94 -8.08
CA THR A 209 6.99 -10.88 -7.93
C THR A 209 7.52 -11.86 -6.88
N TYR A 210 6.76 -12.14 -5.81
CA TYR A 210 7.15 -13.07 -4.75
C TYR A 210 7.24 -14.51 -5.26
N TYR A 211 6.35 -14.88 -6.19
CA TYR A 211 6.38 -16.19 -6.83
C TYR A 211 7.38 -16.26 -7.97
N ALA A 212 7.68 -15.14 -8.63
CA ALA A 212 8.67 -15.08 -9.70
C ALA A 212 10.11 -15.17 -9.16
N VAL A 213 10.39 -14.55 -8.02
CA VAL A 213 11.71 -14.51 -7.38
C VAL A 213 11.53 -14.75 -5.88
N PRO A 214 11.22 -15.99 -5.46
CA PRO A 214 11.04 -16.31 -4.05
C PRO A 214 12.35 -16.08 -3.29
N SER A 215 12.34 -15.24 -2.25
CA SER A 215 13.52 -14.94 -1.44
C SER A 215 13.15 -14.58 -0.01
N LEU A 216 14.07 -14.82 0.94
CA LEU A 216 13.86 -14.53 2.36
C LEU A 216 14.34 -13.12 2.74
N GLY A 217 15.48 -12.71 2.19
CA GLY A 217 16.10 -11.42 2.47
C GLY A 217 17.43 -11.54 3.26
N PRO A 218 18.31 -10.52 3.17
CA PRO A 218 19.66 -10.58 3.73
C PRO A 218 19.74 -10.96 5.22
N ILE A 219 18.83 -10.47 6.08
CA ILE A 219 18.86 -10.74 7.51
C ILE A 219 18.75 -12.23 7.83
N TYR A 220 18.04 -13.00 7.01
CA TYR A 220 17.82 -14.43 7.25
C TYR A 220 18.93 -15.31 6.68
N VAL A 221 19.67 -14.82 5.68
CA VAL A 221 20.68 -15.59 4.91
C VAL A 221 22.12 -15.16 5.26
N GLN A 222 22.35 -13.89 5.57
CA GLN A 222 23.66 -13.30 5.89
C GLN A 222 23.66 -12.67 7.29
N ARG A 223 23.24 -13.42 8.31
CA ARG A 223 23.03 -12.93 9.69
C ARG A 223 24.21 -12.19 10.31
N ALA A 224 25.44 -12.58 9.96
CA ALA A 224 26.67 -11.97 10.50
C ALA A 224 26.77 -10.47 10.21
N SER A 225 26.23 -9.98 9.08
CA SER A 225 26.19 -8.55 8.72
C SER A 225 25.24 -7.71 9.58
N PHE A 226 24.55 -8.32 10.54
CA PHE A 226 23.51 -7.65 11.33
C PHE A 226 23.66 -7.86 12.84
N THR A 227 24.74 -8.52 13.28
CA THR A 227 24.97 -8.83 14.71
C THR A 227 25.33 -7.61 15.55
N ASP A 228 25.87 -6.57 14.92
CA ASP A 228 26.31 -5.34 15.59
C ASP A 228 25.18 -4.31 15.74
N LEU A 229 23.99 -4.62 15.21
CA LEU A 229 22.80 -3.77 15.36
C LEU A 229 22.18 -3.97 16.76
N PRO A 230 21.69 -2.91 17.40
CA PRO A 230 20.98 -3.01 18.66
C PRO A 230 19.63 -3.72 18.49
N ASP A 231 19.10 -4.23 19.61
CA ASP A 231 17.75 -4.77 19.66
C ASP A 231 16.72 -3.64 19.53
N THR A 232 16.08 -3.57 18.37
CA THR A 232 15.06 -2.57 18.05
C THR A 232 13.69 -3.22 17.84
N ALA A 233 12.66 -2.38 17.61
CA ALA A 233 11.35 -2.86 17.16
C ALA A 233 11.42 -3.66 15.84
N VAL A 234 12.36 -3.30 14.94
CA VAL A 234 12.61 -4.07 13.72
C VAL A 234 13.21 -5.44 14.03
N SER A 235 14.21 -5.53 14.92
CA SER A 235 14.81 -6.81 15.34
C SER A 235 13.75 -7.75 15.94
N SER A 236 12.88 -7.20 16.78
CA SER A 236 11.74 -7.93 17.36
C SER A 236 10.76 -8.44 16.28
N LEU A 237 10.49 -7.62 15.25
CA LEU A 237 9.64 -8.01 14.14
C LEU A 237 10.28 -9.09 13.25
N GLN A 238 11.58 -8.99 12.95
CA GLN A 238 12.33 -9.97 12.16
C GLN A 238 12.26 -11.35 12.81
N GLU A 239 12.51 -11.40 14.10
CA GLU A 239 12.47 -12.62 14.89
C GLU A 239 11.04 -13.17 15.01
N ALA A 240 10.03 -12.33 15.27
CA ALA A 240 8.64 -12.76 15.29
C ALA A 240 8.17 -13.36 13.94
N LEU A 241 8.58 -12.76 12.82
CA LEU A 241 8.27 -13.28 11.48
C LEU A 241 9.00 -14.62 11.21
N TYR A 242 10.23 -14.76 11.69
CA TYR A 242 10.98 -16.01 11.55
C TYR A 242 10.35 -17.14 12.37
N ARG A 243 9.99 -16.88 13.63
CA ARG A 243 9.25 -17.86 14.45
C ARG A 243 7.93 -18.27 13.80
N ASN A 244 7.15 -17.29 13.32
CA ASN A 244 5.91 -17.58 12.58
C ASN A 244 6.15 -18.46 11.36
N ARG A 245 7.23 -18.24 10.60
CA ARG A 245 7.62 -19.13 9.50
C ARG A 245 7.85 -20.55 10.00
N LEU A 246 8.66 -20.74 11.04
CA LEU A 246 8.95 -22.08 11.56
C LEU A 246 7.69 -22.79 12.04
N THR A 247 6.80 -22.10 12.76
CA THR A 247 5.52 -22.67 13.20
C THR A 247 4.63 -23.09 12.02
N VAL A 248 4.52 -22.24 11.00
CA VAL A 248 3.70 -22.55 9.81
C VAL A 248 4.29 -23.72 9.02
N LEU A 249 5.61 -23.79 8.88
CA LEU A 249 6.28 -24.90 8.17
C LEU A 249 6.20 -26.22 8.94
N ALA A 250 6.18 -26.18 10.28
CA ALA A 250 6.05 -27.38 11.10
C ALA A 250 4.66 -28.01 10.94
N ASP A 251 3.60 -27.21 11.02
CA ASP A 251 2.24 -27.64 10.74
C ASP A 251 1.33 -26.43 10.46
N PRO A 252 0.91 -26.20 9.20
CA PRO A 252 0.06 -25.06 8.85
C PRO A 252 -1.37 -25.17 9.42
N HIS A 253 -1.83 -26.36 9.81
CA HIS A 253 -3.18 -26.60 10.30
C HIS A 253 -3.34 -26.34 11.80
N SER A 254 -2.29 -26.58 12.60
CA SER A 254 -2.36 -26.41 14.07
C SER A 254 -2.05 -25.00 14.58
N THR A 255 -1.71 -24.05 13.70
CA THR A 255 -1.37 -22.67 14.09
C THR A 255 -2.31 -21.63 13.51
N GLN A 256 -2.52 -20.48 14.17
CA GLN A 256 -3.16 -19.30 13.55
C GLN A 256 -2.14 -18.34 12.92
N SER A 257 -0.84 -18.60 13.07
CA SER A 257 0.22 -17.79 12.48
C SER A 257 0.19 -17.83 10.95
N VAL A 258 0.72 -16.77 10.34
CA VAL A 258 0.89 -16.67 8.89
C VAL A 258 2.36 -16.45 8.56
N HIS A 259 2.83 -17.13 7.52
CA HIS A 259 4.16 -16.92 7.00
C HIS A 259 4.21 -15.59 6.24
N GLY A 260 5.06 -14.67 6.71
CA GLY A 260 5.08 -13.27 6.25
C GLY A 260 6.36 -12.84 5.53
N ILE A 261 7.33 -13.75 5.34
CA ILE A 261 8.66 -13.43 4.80
C ILE A 261 8.67 -13.68 3.30
N ALA A 262 8.85 -12.61 2.53
CA ALA A 262 9.25 -12.67 1.13
C ALA A 262 9.86 -11.31 0.80
N ALA A 263 11.10 -11.31 0.30
CA ALA A 263 11.88 -10.09 0.09
C ALA A 263 11.63 -9.47 -1.29
N PHE A 264 11.89 -10.18 -2.39
CA PHE A 264 11.76 -9.59 -3.73
C PHE A 264 10.32 -9.60 -4.24
N ALA A 265 9.69 -8.50 -4.67
CA ALA A 265 10.13 -7.11 -4.67
C ALA A 265 9.66 -6.34 -3.41
N SER A 266 10.32 -5.23 -3.06
CA SER A 266 9.99 -4.52 -1.82
C SER A 266 8.65 -3.78 -1.91
N LEU A 267 7.62 -4.34 -1.26
CA LEU A 267 6.31 -3.69 -1.15
C LEU A 267 6.31 -2.46 -0.23
N HIS A 268 7.22 -2.40 0.75
CA HIS A 268 7.43 -1.20 1.56
C HIS A 268 7.82 -0.02 0.67
N VAL A 269 8.85 -0.23 -0.17
CA VAL A 269 9.30 0.77 -1.15
C VAL A 269 8.19 1.09 -2.13
N SER A 270 7.54 0.07 -2.71
CA SER A 270 6.51 0.21 -3.73
C SER A 270 5.30 1.04 -3.27
N ILE A 271 4.77 0.78 -2.07
CA ILE A 271 3.59 1.45 -1.52
C ILE A 271 3.91 2.89 -1.09
N VAL A 272 5.05 3.10 -0.42
CA VAL A 272 5.42 4.45 0.03
C VAL A 272 5.80 5.32 -1.17
N PHE A 273 6.46 4.76 -2.18
CA PHE A 273 6.71 5.43 -3.47
C PHE A 273 5.40 5.78 -4.19
N THR A 274 4.45 4.84 -4.27
CA THR A 274 3.11 5.07 -4.83
C THR A 274 2.44 6.27 -4.17
N ALA A 275 2.51 6.36 -2.83
CA ALA A 275 1.95 7.48 -2.08
C ALA A 275 2.66 8.81 -2.39
N ALA A 276 4.00 8.82 -2.45
CA ALA A 276 4.77 10.01 -2.78
C ALA A 276 4.49 10.52 -4.21
N VAL A 277 4.43 9.62 -5.19
CA VAL A 277 4.12 9.95 -6.59
C VAL A 277 2.71 10.50 -6.72
N ILE A 278 1.70 9.84 -6.13
CA ILE A 278 0.31 10.33 -6.20
C ILE A 278 0.17 11.66 -5.46
N ALA A 279 0.79 11.83 -4.30
CA ALA A 279 0.81 13.12 -3.59
C ALA A 279 1.43 14.24 -4.43
N GLN A 280 2.50 13.94 -5.16
CA GLN A 280 3.16 14.86 -6.08
C GLN A 280 2.26 15.21 -7.28
N MET A 281 1.71 14.21 -7.97
CA MET A 281 0.88 14.39 -9.16
C MET A 281 -0.46 15.06 -8.85
N ALA A 282 -1.03 14.77 -7.68
CA ALA A 282 -2.24 15.42 -7.18
C ALA A 282 -2.00 16.84 -6.64
N ARG A 283 -0.74 17.33 -6.67
CA ARG A 283 -0.34 18.66 -6.20
C ARG A 283 -0.82 18.95 -4.78
N LEU A 284 -0.70 17.97 -3.89
CA LEU A 284 -1.00 18.14 -2.47
C LEU A 284 -0.12 19.26 -1.86
N PRO A 285 -0.48 19.82 -0.68
CA PRO A 285 0.30 20.86 -0.03
C PRO A 285 1.79 20.51 0.01
N ARG A 286 2.67 21.51 -0.20
CA ARG A 286 4.13 21.30 -0.32
C ARG A 286 4.69 20.43 0.82
N VAL A 287 4.26 20.70 2.05
CA VAL A 287 4.65 19.94 3.24
C VAL A 287 4.33 18.45 3.11
N VAL A 288 3.12 18.09 2.67
CA VAL A 288 2.72 16.69 2.48
C VAL A 288 3.63 16.00 1.45
N ARG A 289 3.92 16.69 0.34
CA ARG A 289 4.80 16.14 -0.71
C ARG A 289 6.22 15.90 -0.20
N TRP A 290 6.80 16.87 0.51
CA TRP A 290 8.13 16.73 1.12
C TRP A 290 8.16 15.58 2.12
N VAL A 291 7.19 15.51 3.04
CA VAL A 291 7.11 14.44 4.04
C VAL A 291 7.00 13.06 3.38
N MET A 292 6.19 12.91 2.33
CA MET A 292 6.07 11.62 1.62
C MET A 292 7.36 11.21 0.92
N TRP A 293 8.07 12.14 0.28
CA TRP A 293 9.36 11.83 -0.36
C TRP A 293 10.46 11.51 0.66
N ILE A 294 10.53 12.24 1.77
CA ILE A 294 11.46 11.93 2.87
C ILE A 294 11.14 10.56 3.45
N TYR A 295 9.87 10.28 3.74
CA TYR A 295 9.44 8.98 4.27
C TYR A 295 9.78 7.83 3.31
N PHE A 296 9.57 8.02 2.01
CA PHE A 296 9.97 7.07 0.97
C PHE A 296 11.48 6.77 1.00
N ILE A 297 12.32 7.82 0.97
CA ILE A 297 13.79 7.65 0.94
C ILE A 297 14.26 6.92 2.20
N LEU A 298 13.81 7.36 3.38
CA LEU A 298 14.19 6.74 4.64
C LEU A 298 13.68 5.29 4.76
N THR A 299 12.50 4.99 4.23
CA THR A 299 11.99 3.60 4.18
C THR A 299 12.86 2.72 3.29
N ALA A 300 13.24 3.21 2.10
CA ALA A 300 14.11 2.46 1.19
C ALA A 300 15.50 2.21 1.80
N VAL A 301 16.08 3.19 2.50
CA VAL A 301 17.33 3.00 3.23
C VAL A 301 17.15 2.00 4.37
N ALA A 302 16.11 2.16 5.19
CA ALA A 302 15.83 1.25 6.31
C ALA A 302 15.65 -0.20 5.85
N THR A 303 15.00 -0.43 4.71
CA THR A 303 14.81 -1.79 4.18
C THR A 303 16.11 -2.51 3.87
N VAL A 304 17.12 -1.82 3.34
CA VAL A 304 18.43 -2.41 3.05
C VAL A 304 19.29 -2.45 4.31
N TYR A 305 19.29 -1.37 5.10
CA TYR A 305 20.05 -1.24 6.35
C TYR A 305 19.78 -2.40 7.33
N PHE A 306 18.51 -2.78 7.50
CA PHE A 306 18.12 -3.90 8.36
C PHE A 306 18.14 -5.26 7.67
N GLY A 307 18.51 -5.32 6.39
CA GLY A 307 18.56 -6.59 5.66
C GLY A 307 17.20 -7.20 5.35
N TRP A 308 16.13 -6.40 5.27
CA TRP A 308 14.83 -6.90 4.79
C TRP A 308 14.87 -7.23 3.31
N HIS A 309 15.65 -6.46 2.55
CA HIS A 309 15.61 -6.43 1.10
C HIS A 309 17.01 -6.29 0.52
N TYR A 310 17.24 -6.97 -0.59
CA TYR A 310 18.40 -6.72 -1.45
C TYR A 310 18.23 -5.37 -2.17
N VAL A 311 19.31 -4.79 -2.67
CA VAL A 311 19.28 -3.50 -3.39
C VAL A 311 18.38 -3.58 -4.63
N VAL A 312 18.42 -4.71 -5.34
CA VAL A 312 17.56 -4.92 -6.53
C VAL A 312 16.06 -4.95 -6.18
N ASP A 313 15.70 -5.40 -4.98
CA ASP A 313 14.30 -5.41 -4.51
C ASP A 313 13.74 -3.98 -4.39
N VAL A 314 14.60 -2.99 -4.09
CA VAL A 314 14.23 -1.57 -4.01
C VAL A 314 13.87 -1.07 -5.40
N PHE A 315 14.72 -1.30 -6.40
CA PHE A 315 14.45 -0.90 -7.79
C PHE A 315 13.21 -1.60 -8.35
N ALA A 316 13.05 -2.89 -8.07
CA ALA A 316 11.85 -3.64 -8.44
C ALA A 316 10.61 -3.06 -7.73
N GLY A 317 10.72 -2.67 -6.46
CA GLY A 317 9.66 -1.96 -5.74
C GLY A 317 9.24 -0.64 -6.40
N LEU A 318 10.19 0.15 -6.91
CA LEU A 318 9.86 1.37 -7.68
C LEU A 318 9.11 1.06 -8.97
N ALA A 319 9.51 0.01 -9.68
CA ALA A 319 8.84 -0.44 -10.90
C ALA A 319 7.40 -0.90 -10.60
N VAL A 320 7.21 -1.71 -9.56
CA VAL A 320 5.88 -2.15 -9.10
C VAL A 320 5.01 -0.96 -8.69
N GLY A 321 5.57 0.00 -7.96
CA GLY A 321 4.85 1.19 -7.52
C GLY A 321 4.43 2.07 -8.69
N GLY A 322 5.37 2.35 -9.62
CA GLY A 322 5.08 3.11 -10.83
C GLY A 322 4.02 2.46 -11.72
N LEU A 323 4.13 1.14 -11.94
CA LEU A 323 3.14 0.36 -12.69
C LEU A 323 1.78 0.40 -12.01
N SER A 324 1.73 0.26 -10.68
CA SER A 324 0.50 0.33 -9.90
C SER A 324 -0.17 1.70 -9.98
N VAL A 325 0.60 2.79 -9.90
CA VAL A 325 0.11 4.16 -10.09
C VAL A 325 -0.50 4.32 -11.48
N TRP A 326 0.18 3.83 -12.52
CA TRP A 326 -0.29 3.93 -13.90
C TRP A 326 -1.56 3.11 -14.14
N LEU A 327 -1.57 1.82 -13.77
CA LEU A 327 -2.76 0.95 -13.90
C LEU A 327 -3.96 1.53 -13.15
N ALA A 328 -3.74 2.05 -11.95
CA ALA A 328 -4.79 2.72 -11.20
C ALA A 328 -5.29 3.97 -11.91
N ALA A 329 -4.41 4.81 -12.47
CA ALA A 329 -4.81 6.00 -13.21
C ALA A 329 -5.67 5.63 -14.42
N VAL A 330 -5.28 4.60 -15.17
CA VAL A 330 -6.06 4.06 -16.29
C VAL A 330 -7.43 3.58 -15.80
N SER A 331 -7.47 2.82 -14.70
CA SER A 331 -8.70 2.22 -14.16
C SER A 331 -9.76 3.25 -13.74
N VAL A 332 -9.34 4.44 -13.27
CA VAL A 332 -10.26 5.51 -12.85
C VAL A 332 -10.48 6.59 -13.92
N GLY A 333 -9.93 6.41 -15.13
CA GLY A 333 -10.05 7.37 -16.23
C GLY A 333 -9.17 8.62 -16.09
N ARG A 334 -8.07 8.53 -15.33
CA ARG A 334 -7.09 9.61 -15.10
C ARG A 334 -5.79 9.43 -15.91
N ALA A 335 -5.77 8.55 -16.90
CA ALA A 335 -4.58 8.27 -17.73
C ALA A 335 -4.04 9.51 -18.47
N SER A 336 -4.87 10.54 -18.70
CA SER A 336 -4.48 11.80 -19.33
C SER A 336 -3.69 12.75 -18.41
N LEU A 337 -3.51 12.40 -17.12
CA LEU A 337 -2.55 13.08 -16.25
C LEU A 337 -1.14 12.78 -16.76
N ARG A 338 -0.69 13.60 -17.73
CA ARG A 338 0.61 13.52 -18.39
C ARG A 338 1.71 13.28 -17.35
N PHE A 339 2.27 12.06 -17.36
CA PHE A 339 3.53 11.73 -16.69
C PHE A 339 4.65 12.48 -17.44
N GLY A 340 4.88 13.75 -17.06
CA GLY A 340 6.04 14.55 -17.49
C GLY A 340 6.03 15.05 -18.94
N ALA A 341 5.49 16.25 -19.15
CA ALA A 341 6.10 17.33 -19.95
C ALA A 341 5.17 18.53 -19.84
N GLY A 342 5.55 19.52 -19.03
CA GLY A 342 4.91 20.82 -19.05
C GLY A 342 5.18 21.48 -20.38
N LYS A 343 4.16 21.58 -21.23
CA LYS A 343 3.88 22.72 -22.11
C LYS A 343 2.50 22.54 -22.76
N ASP A 344 1.81 23.67 -22.83
CA ASP A 344 0.75 24.00 -23.77
C ASP A 344 -0.63 23.33 -23.61
N GLN A 345 -1.37 23.80 -22.60
CA GLN A 345 -2.84 23.90 -22.70
C GLN A 345 -3.33 25.33 -22.94
N ASN A 346 -2.47 26.36 -22.84
CA ASN A 346 -2.86 27.75 -23.09
C ASN A 346 -2.75 28.19 -24.57
N LEU A 347 -2.22 27.36 -25.48
CA LEU A 347 -2.03 27.72 -26.89
C LEU A 347 -3.13 27.21 -27.84
N LEU A 348 -4.02 26.32 -27.39
CA LEU A 348 -5.13 25.83 -28.19
C LEU A 348 -6.40 26.69 -28.02
N ASP A 349 -6.64 27.24 -26.83
CA ASP A 349 -7.78 28.13 -26.59
C ASP A 349 -7.61 29.54 -27.21
N ALA A 350 -6.37 29.96 -27.50
CA ALA A 350 -6.08 31.23 -28.15
C ALA A 350 -6.18 31.19 -29.69
N ARG A 351 -6.27 30.00 -30.30
CA ARG A 351 -6.35 29.84 -31.77
C ARG A 351 -7.77 29.57 -32.28
N THR A 352 -8.72 29.26 -31.41
CA THR A 352 -10.13 29.02 -31.77
C THR A 352 -11.06 30.20 -31.48
N GLY A 353 -10.49 31.33 -31.02
CA GLY A 353 -11.25 32.47 -30.50
C GLY A 353 -11.08 33.78 -31.27
N THR A 354 -11.10 33.77 -32.61
CA THR A 354 -11.37 34.97 -33.43
C THR A 354 -11.58 34.58 -34.90
N ALA A 355 -12.85 34.44 -35.35
CA ALA A 355 -13.30 34.77 -36.72
C ALA A 355 -14.80 34.46 -36.92
N ALA A 356 -15.66 35.39 -36.51
CA ALA A 356 -17.00 35.66 -37.08
C ALA A 356 -17.48 36.99 -36.46
N LEU A 357 -16.95 38.14 -36.88
CA LEU A 357 -17.42 39.00 -37.97
C LEU A 357 -18.91 39.38 -37.89
N ARG A 358 -19.11 40.66 -37.57
CA ARG A 358 -20.15 41.62 -37.98
C ARG A 358 -21.58 41.43 -37.48
#